data_AF-A0A932V556-F1
#
_entry.id   AF-A0A932V556-F1
#
_cell.length_a   1.000
_cell.length_b   1.000
_cell.length_c   1.000
_cell.angle_alpha   90.00
_cell.angle_beta   90.00
_cell.angle_gamma   90.00
#
_symmetry.space_group_name_H-M   'P 1'
#
loop_
_entity.id
_entity.type
_entity.pdbx_description
1 polymer ?
#
loop_
_entity_poly.entity_id
_entity_poly.type
_entity_poly.pdbx_seq_one_letter_code
_entity_poly.pdbx_strand_id
1 'polypeptide(L)'
;MNKKIVLGILAAAAAVALISFAVRRLMAYQAVNRVQQSAHQVNRFPNCTENKTLKLSALPIKLENIHHIVPMGRMADAHVTPTDHGYIIFGDQQSAPDAYEIYAPGDARITKLEHFTETILEKRPNLPTTDDYRIEFQHPCNITSYYIHIDKPVQKILDAIGGQRNAAPQNLTVKAGELIGHAGGTGFDFAVVDYNTTLPGFLTPALYEREPWKVHTVDFFDAFAEPVRSQLLTKGIRATAPFAGKIDYDVEDKLVGNWFKKGTGGYAGTTAGQGSKPPERYWDGHVSFAYHHIDPAAVEISIGNYDGRAGQFALLNNAPDPKTITVESGPIKLELVKFSYRNPDGRQLDSEQDIVKGVTVVPASN
;
A
#
# COMPACT_ATOMS: atom_id res chain seq x y z
N MET A 1 43.07 16.02 35.35
CA MET A 1 41.85 16.56 34.70
C MET A 1 40.76 16.70 35.77
N ASN A 2 40.22 17.90 35.99
CA ASN A 2 39.45 18.24 37.19
C ASN A 2 38.04 17.59 37.13
N LYS A 3 37.66 16.79 38.13
CA LYS A 3 36.38 16.03 38.16
C LYS A 3 35.14 16.91 37.90
N LYS A 4 35.18 18.18 38.30
CA LYS A 4 34.12 19.16 38.04
C LYS A 4 33.95 19.53 36.56
N ILE A 5 35.03 19.53 35.79
CA ILE A 5 35.00 19.84 34.35
C ILE A 5 34.40 18.66 33.57
N VAL A 6 34.76 17.43 33.93
CA VAL A 6 34.21 16.21 33.30
C VAL A 6 32.71 16.08 33.56
N LEU A 7 32.26 16.38 34.79
CA LEU A 7 30.83 16.34 35.15
C LEU A 7 30.02 17.43 34.41
N GLY A 8 30.59 18.63 34.24
CA GLY A 8 29.97 19.72 33.49
C GLY A 8 29.80 19.41 31.99
N ILE A 9 30.79 18.75 31.38
CA ILE A 9 30.74 18.34 29.96
C ILE A 9 29.69 17.23 29.76
N LEU A 10 29.62 16.26 30.67
CA LEU A 10 28.61 15.18 30.60
C LEU A 10 27.19 15.71 30.79
N ALA A 11 26.98 16.65 31.70
CA ALA A 11 25.67 17.29 31.91
C ALA A 11 25.24 18.12 30.69
N ALA A 12 26.17 18.84 30.06
CA ALA A 12 25.91 19.59 28.83
C ALA A 12 25.57 18.66 27.65
N ALA A 13 26.30 17.56 27.48
CA ALA A 13 26.02 16.57 26.44
C ALA A 13 24.65 15.90 26.63
N ALA A 14 24.29 15.54 27.86
CA ALA A 14 22.97 14.98 28.18
C ALA A 14 21.83 15.98 27.93
N ALA A 15 22.03 17.26 28.26
CA ALA A 15 21.06 18.32 27.99
C ALA A 15 20.85 18.54 26.48
N VAL A 16 21.93 18.54 25.69
CA VAL A 16 21.86 18.66 24.22
C VAL A 16 21.13 17.45 23.62
N ALA A 17 21.39 16.23 24.11
CA ALA A 17 20.70 15.03 23.65
C ALA A 17 19.20 15.06 23.97
N LEU A 18 18.82 15.49 25.19
CA LEU A 18 17.43 15.64 25.60
C LEU A 18 16.69 16.71 24.79
N ILE A 19 17.34 17.84 24.51
CA ILE A 19 16.76 18.90 23.66
C ILE A 19 16.60 18.39 22.23
N SER A 20 17.59 17.70 21.68
CA SER A 20 17.51 17.09 20.33
C SER A 20 16.35 16.09 20.25
N PHE A 21 16.19 15.23 21.25
CA PHE A 21 15.08 14.27 21.34
C PHE A 21 13.72 14.97 21.43
N ALA A 22 13.59 15.99 22.29
CA ALA A 22 12.36 16.75 22.44
C ALA A 22 11.99 17.52 21.16
N VAL A 23 12.97 18.13 20.48
CA VAL A 23 12.76 18.82 19.20
C VAL A 23 12.37 17.83 18.10
N ARG A 24 12.99 16.65 18.03
CA ARG A 24 12.60 15.59 17.09
C ARG A 24 11.18 15.12 17.33
N ARG A 25 10.79 14.88 18.59
CA ARG A 25 9.39 14.53 18.94
C ARG A 25 8.41 15.65 18.60
N LEU A 26 8.76 16.90 18.85
CA LEU A 26 7.91 18.04 18.52
C LEU A 26 7.75 18.21 17.01
N MET A 27 8.83 18.03 16.24
CA MET A 27 8.80 18.06 14.78
C MET A 27 7.99 16.90 14.21
N ALA A 28 8.15 15.68 14.75
CA ALA A 28 7.32 14.52 14.39
C ALA A 28 5.84 14.79 14.71
N TYR A 29 5.55 15.36 15.88
CA TYR A 29 4.19 15.75 16.27
C TYR A 29 3.59 16.82 15.35
N GLN A 30 4.36 17.85 14.99
CA GLN A 30 3.93 18.89 14.05
C GLN A 30 3.77 18.37 12.62
N ALA A 31 4.60 17.41 12.21
CA ALA A 31 4.49 16.72 10.93
C ALA A 31 3.23 15.83 10.87
N VAL A 32 2.96 15.06 11.93
CA VAL A 32 1.71 14.31 12.09
C VAL A 32 0.51 15.25 12.05
N ASN A 33 0.57 16.40 12.74
CA ASN A 33 -0.50 17.40 12.70
C ASN A 33 -0.69 18.01 11.30
N ARG A 34 0.37 18.22 10.52
CA ARG A 34 0.25 18.69 9.12
C ARG A 34 -0.36 17.64 8.21
N VAL A 35 0.03 16.38 8.34
CA VAL A 35 -0.56 15.25 7.60
C VAL A 35 -2.04 15.08 7.97
N GLN A 36 -2.37 15.16 9.27
CA GLN A 36 -3.75 15.18 9.75
C GLN A 36 -4.53 16.38 9.21
N GLN A 37 -3.91 17.58 9.13
CA GLN A 37 -4.53 18.77 8.56
C GLN A 37 -4.73 18.69 7.04
N SER A 38 -3.83 18.04 6.29
CA SER A 38 -4.03 17.77 4.85
C SER A 38 -5.11 16.71 4.61
N ALA A 39 -5.20 15.68 5.47
CA ALA A 39 -6.30 14.72 5.46
C ALA A 39 -7.65 15.37 5.83
N HIS A 40 -7.62 16.47 6.59
CA HIS A 40 -8.80 17.25 6.97
C HIS A 40 -9.46 18.03 5.80
N GLN A 41 -8.81 18.14 4.63
CA GLN A 41 -9.34 18.88 3.48
C GLN A 41 -10.25 18.04 2.55
N VAL A 42 -10.37 16.72 2.76
CA VAL A 42 -11.30 15.87 2.01
C VAL A 42 -12.68 16.00 2.63
N ASN A 43 -13.55 16.81 2.00
CA ASN A 43 -14.97 17.04 2.33
C ASN A 43 -15.62 15.82 3.03
N ARG A 44 -15.73 15.87 4.36
CA ARG A 44 -16.22 14.76 5.20
C ARG A 44 -17.69 14.47 4.92
N PHE A 45 -18.06 13.19 4.80
CA PHE A 45 -19.46 12.80 5.00
C PHE A 45 -19.87 13.17 6.44
N PRO A 46 -20.87 14.05 6.63
CA PRO A 46 -21.45 14.20 7.95
C PRO A 46 -22.24 12.92 8.26
N ASN A 47 -22.23 12.52 9.53
CA ASN A 47 -23.04 11.47 10.15
C ASN A 47 -22.35 10.11 10.31
N CYS A 48 -21.52 10.00 11.33
CA CYS A 48 -21.63 8.83 12.21
C CYS A 48 -22.11 9.30 13.59
N THR A 49 -23.24 8.78 14.02
CA THR A 49 -23.64 8.82 15.43
C THR A 49 -22.66 7.95 16.21
N GLU A 50 -22.24 8.45 17.37
CA GLU A 50 -21.26 7.81 18.26
C GLU A 50 -21.49 6.28 18.38
N ASN A 51 -20.41 5.49 18.35
CA ASN A 51 -20.34 4.03 18.52
C ASN A 51 -20.68 3.08 17.35
N LYS A 52 -20.59 3.50 16.08
CA LYS A 52 -20.53 2.52 14.98
C LYS A 52 -19.22 2.62 14.19
N THR A 53 -18.41 1.57 14.25
CA THR A 53 -17.42 1.27 13.20
C THR A 53 -18.21 0.87 11.97
N LEU A 54 -18.30 1.73 10.96
CA LEU A 54 -18.92 1.33 9.71
C LEU A 54 -18.13 0.16 9.13
N LYS A 55 -18.85 -0.90 8.75
CA LYS A 55 -18.27 -2.02 8.03
C LYS A 55 -18.91 -2.13 6.65
N LEU A 56 -18.06 -2.33 5.65
CA LEU A 56 -18.44 -2.62 4.27
C LEU A 56 -19.25 -3.92 4.25
N SER A 57 -20.33 -3.97 3.47
CA SER A 57 -21.35 -5.03 3.60
C SER A 57 -21.66 -5.74 2.29
N ALA A 58 -20.98 -5.41 1.20
CA ALA A 58 -21.15 -6.05 -0.10
C ALA A 58 -19.83 -6.57 -0.65
N LEU A 59 -19.90 -7.70 -1.35
CA LEU A 59 -18.77 -8.22 -2.10
C LEU A 59 -18.45 -7.27 -3.28
N PRO A 60 -17.19 -6.85 -3.44
CA PRO A 60 -16.75 -6.04 -4.59
C PRO A 60 -16.97 -6.71 -5.94
N ILE A 61 -16.98 -8.04 -5.97
CA ILE A 61 -17.17 -8.90 -7.14
C ILE A 61 -17.79 -10.22 -6.65
N LYS A 62 -18.52 -10.94 -7.51
CA LYS A 62 -19.05 -12.28 -7.18
C LYS A 62 -17.92 -13.20 -6.70
N LEU A 63 -18.16 -13.94 -5.61
CA LEU A 63 -17.12 -14.70 -4.90
C LEU A 63 -16.48 -15.79 -5.78
N GLU A 64 -17.27 -16.40 -6.66
CA GLU A 64 -16.83 -17.41 -7.62
C GLU A 64 -15.87 -16.88 -8.69
N ASN A 65 -15.89 -15.57 -8.95
CA ASN A 65 -15.00 -14.93 -9.92
C ASN A 65 -13.64 -14.57 -9.32
N ILE A 66 -13.49 -14.65 -7.99
CA ILE A 66 -12.22 -14.43 -7.30
C ILE A 66 -11.44 -15.74 -7.31
N HIS A 67 -10.27 -15.75 -7.97
CA HIS A 67 -9.31 -16.82 -7.79
C HIS A 67 -8.71 -16.73 -6.40
N HIS A 68 -8.05 -15.61 -6.13
CA HIS A 68 -7.36 -15.36 -4.87
C HIS A 68 -7.20 -13.85 -4.59
N ILE A 69 -6.89 -13.51 -3.35
CA ILE A 69 -6.63 -12.13 -2.92
C ILE A 69 -5.20 -12.05 -2.41
N VAL A 70 -4.40 -11.20 -3.08
CA VAL A 70 -3.04 -10.86 -2.68
C VAL A 70 -3.12 -9.72 -1.65
N PRO A 71 -2.44 -9.85 -0.49
CA PRO A 71 -2.45 -8.80 0.54
C PRO A 71 -1.71 -7.54 0.08
N MET A 72 -1.93 -6.45 0.81
CA MET A 72 -1.09 -5.25 0.79
C MET A 72 0.36 -5.59 1.13
N GLY A 73 1.24 -4.65 0.79
CA GLY A 73 2.65 -4.68 1.11
C GLY A 73 3.50 -5.37 0.06
N ARG A 74 2.92 -5.72 -1.10
CA ARG A 74 3.67 -6.25 -2.24
C ARG A 74 4.69 -5.20 -2.66
N MET A 75 5.94 -5.62 -2.82
CA MET A 75 6.99 -4.83 -3.44
C MET A 75 7.28 -5.46 -4.80
N ALA A 76 7.17 -4.68 -5.86
CA ALA A 76 7.37 -5.16 -7.23
C ALA A 76 7.56 -3.99 -8.19
N ASP A 77 8.64 -4.03 -8.97
CA ASP A 77 8.93 -3.00 -9.98
C ASP A 77 8.93 -1.59 -9.37
N ALA A 78 8.13 -0.66 -9.89
CA ALA A 78 7.97 0.71 -9.39
C ALA A 78 7.46 0.80 -7.95
N HIS A 79 6.76 -0.23 -7.45
CA HIS A 79 6.33 -0.30 -6.05
C HIS A 79 7.49 -0.75 -5.16
N VAL A 80 8.43 0.17 -4.92
CA VAL A 80 9.63 -0.11 -4.12
C VAL A 80 9.29 -0.25 -2.64
N THR A 81 8.45 0.63 -2.11
CA THR A 81 7.89 0.49 -0.76
C THR A 81 6.67 -0.43 -0.78
N PRO A 82 6.34 -1.10 0.35
CA PRO A 82 5.13 -1.93 0.46
C PRO A 82 3.86 -1.22 -0.06
N THR A 83 3.10 -1.84 -0.97
CA THR A 83 1.85 -1.28 -1.51
C THR A 83 0.75 -1.10 -0.46
N ASP A 84 -0.01 -0.01 -0.52
CA ASP A 84 -1.13 0.31 0.36
C ASP A 84 -2.48 -0.29 -0.08
N HIS A 85 -2.46 -1.15 -1.10
CA HIS A 85 -3.62 -1.85 -1.61
C HIS A 85 -3.29 -3.33 -1.84
N GLY A 86 -4.32 -4.17 -1.71
CA GLY A 86 -4.29 -5.56 -2.13
C GLY A 86 -4.77 -5.69 -3.57
N TYR A 87 -4.75 -6.93 -4.06
CA TYR A 87 -5.13 -7.27 -5.43
C TYR A 87 -6.17 -8.38 -5.39
N ILE A 88 -7.34 -8.14 -5.98
CA ILE A 88 -8.38 -9.15 -6.18
C ILE A 88 -8.14 -9.77 -7.56
N ILE A 89 -7.60 -10.99 -7.57
CA ILE A 89 -7.21 -11.69 -8.79
C ILE A 89 -8.39 -12.49 -9.34
N PHE A 90 -8.68 -12.32 -10.62
CA PHE A 90 -9.78 -13.00 -11.29
C PHE A 90 -9.48 -14.47 -11.61
N GLY A 91 -10.54 -15.27 -11.70
CA GLY A 91 -10.48 -16.67 -12.13
C GLY A 91 -9.88 -16.84 -13.53
N ASP A 92 -10.34 -16.04 -14.49
CA ASP A 92 -9.77 -15.99 -15.84
C ASP A 92 -8.91 -14.73 -16.02
N GLN A 93 -7.58 -14.91 -15.90
CA GLN A 93 -6.60 -13.83 -16.02
C GLN A 93 -6.42 -13.31 -17.47
N GLN A 94 -6.97 -14.03 -18.45
CA GLN A 94 -6.97 -13.66 -19.87
C GLN A 94 -8.35 -13.18 -20.35
N SER A 95 -9.30 -13.03 -19.41
CA SER A 95 -10.61 -12.48 -19.71
C SER A 95 -10.50 -11.16 -20.48
N ALA A 96 -11.45 -10.95 -21.40
CA ALA A 96 -11.57 -9.70 -22.11
C ALA A 96 -11.71 -8.53 -21.10
N PRO A 97 -11.31 -7.31 -21.48
CA PRO A 97 -11.71 -6.12 -20.73
C PRO A 97 -13.22 -6.15 -20.49
N ASP A 98 -13.68 -5.59 -19.37
CA ASP A 98 -15.11 -5.53 -18.98
C ASP A 98 -15.86 -6.87 -18.73
N ALA A 99 -15.15 -8.00 -18.65
CA ALA A 99 -15.74 -9.33 -18.48
C ALA A 99 -16.50 -9.55 -17.15
N TYR A 100 -16.13 -8.86 -16.07
CA TYR A 100 -16.70 -9.05 -14.74
C TYR A 100 -17.38 -7.80 -14.22
N GLU A 101 -18.59 -7.95 -13.67
CA GLU A 101 -19.31 -6.92 -12.93
C GLU A 101 -18.63 -6.61 -11.59
N ILE A 102 -18.38 -5.32 -11.34
CA ILE A 102 -17.78 -4.81 -10.11
C ILE A 102 -18.80 -3.95 -9.35
N TYR A 103 -18.90 -4.16 -8.04
CA TYR A 103 -19.92 -3.57 -7.18
C TYR A 103 -19.32 -2.68 -6.09
N ALA A 104 -20.09 -1.68 -5.66
CA ALA A 104 -19.72 -0.86 -4.52
C ALA A 104 -19.64 -1.70 -3.22
N PRO A 105 -18.59 -1.58 -2.40
CA PRO A 105 -18.39 -2.45 -1.25
C PRO A 105 -19.29 -2.07 -0.05
N GLY A 106 -19.88 -0.88 -0.10
CA GLY A 106 -20.75 -0.34 0.93
C GLY A 106 -21.45 0.92 0.42
N ASP A 107 -22.39 1.42 1.20
CA ASP A 107 -22.98 2.74 0.97
C ASP A 107 -21.88 3.81 0.96
N ALA A 108 -21.86 4.63 -0.08
CA ALA A 108 -20.80 5.61 -0.27
C ALA A 108 -21.23 6.79 -1.16
N ARG A 109 -20.45 7.87 -1.08
CA ARG A 109 -20.34 8.84 -2.16
C ARG A 109 -19.06 8.59 -2.93
N ILE A 110 -19.17 8.64 -4.24
CA ILE A 110 -17.99 8.67 -5.11
C ILE A 110 -17.40 10.07 -5.04
N THR A 111 -16.15 10.17 -4.64
CA THR A 111 -15.44 11.44 -4.40
C THR A 111 -14.38 11.74 -5.43
N LYS A 112 -13.91 10.72 -6.14
CA LYS A 112 -12.97 10.88 -7.23
C LYS A 112 -13.18 9.77 -8.26
N LEU A 113 -13.13 10.16 -9.52
CA LEU A 113 -12.92 9.28 -10.65
C LEU A 113 -11.69 9.80 -11.39
N GLU A 114 -10.68 8.94 -11.52
CA GLU A 114 -9.45 9.23 -12.22
C GLU A 114 -9.30 8.24 -13.38
N HIS A 115 -9.08 8.77 -14.57
CA HIS A 115 -8.86 8.01 -15.80
C HIS A 115 -7.36 7.98 -16.08
N PHE A 116 -6.74 6.81 -15.94
CA PHE A 116 -5.34 6.59 -16.26
C PHE A 116 -5.17 6.54 -17.78
N THR A 117 -4.32 7.43 -18.29
CA THR A 117 -4.15 7.65 -19.73
C THR A 117 -3.10 6.76 -20.37
N GLU A 118 -2.40 6.00 -19.53
CA GLU A 118 -1.51 4.93 -19.94
C GLU A 118 -2.29 3.65 -19.73
N THR A 119 -2.87 3.17 -20.82
CA THR A 119 -3.15 1.75 -20.99
C THR A 119 -2.02 0.93 -20.39
N ILE A 120 -2.35 -0.20 -19.77
CA ILE A 120 -1.41 -1.28 -19.40
C ILE A 120 -0.84 -1.95 -20.69
N LEU A 121 -0.41 -1.16 -21.67
CA LEU A 121 0.06 -1.57 -22.99
C LEU A 121 1.48 -2.11 -22.99
N GLU A 122 2.21 -2.07 -21.88
CA GLU A 122 3.54 -2.71 -21.85
C GLU A 122 3.48 -4.22 -21.59
N LYS A 123 2.35 -4.78 -21.12
CA LYS A 123 2.30 -6.20 -20.74
C LYS A 123 1.37 -7.10 -21.56
N ARG A 124 0.54 -6.56 -22.47
CA ARG A 124 -0.40 -7.38 -23.27
C ARG A 124 -0.56 -6.87 -24.71
N PRO A 125 0.41 -7.12 -25.61
CA PRO A 125 0.36 -6.65 -27.01
C PRO A 125 -0.83 -7.21 -27.82
N ASN A 126 -1.53 -8.22 -27.31
CA ASN A 126 -2.64 -8.89 -27.98
C ASN A 126 -4.04 -8.51 -27.46
N LEU A 127 -4.15 -7.63 -26.46
CA LEU A 127 -5.45 -7.13 -25.99
C LEU A 127 -5.68 -5.69 -26.49
N PRO A 128 -6.92 -5.31 -26.84
CA PRO A 128 -7.24 -3.94 -27.17
C PRO A 128 -6.85 -3.00 -26.03
N THR A 129 -6.43 -1.78 -26.38
CA THR A 129 -6.39 -0.63 -25.47
C THR A 129 -7.72 -0.57 -24.69
N THR A 130 -7.65 -0.84 -23.39
CA THR A 130 -8.77 -0.65 -22.46
C THR A 130 -8.57 0.65 -21.69
N ASP A 131 -9.67 1.30 -21.34
CA ASP A 131 -9.63 2.38 -20.36
C ASP A 131 -9.23 1.80 -18.99
N ASP A 132 -8.68 2.64 -18.13
CA ASP A 132 -8.33 2.26 -16.76
C ASP A 132 -8.75 3.38 -15.81
N TYR A 133 -9.60 3.04 -14.85
CA TYR A 133 -10.16 3.99 -13.90
C TYR A 133 -9.83 3.62 -12.45
N ARG A 134 -9.53 4.66 -11.67
CA ARG A 134 -9.59 4.65 -10.20
C ARG A 134 -10.87 5.30 -9.72
N ILE A 135 -11.59 4.62 -8.83
CA ILE A 135 -12.82 5.13 -8.20
C ILE A 135 -12.61 5.21 -6.69
N GLU A 136 -12.78 6.40 -6.10
CA GLU A 136 -12.68 6.60 -4.65
C GLU A 136 -14.06 6.77 -4.01
N PHE A 137 -14.32 5.92 -3.01
CA PHE A 137 -15.54 5.88 -2.23
C PHE A 137 -15.28 6.52 -0.87
N GLN A 138 -16.04 7.54 -0.56
CA GLN A 138 -16.14 8.04 0.79
C GLN A 138 -17.34 7.42 1.49
N HIS A 139 -17.04 6.73 2.58
CA HIS A 139 -18.03 6.13 3.44
C HIS A 139 -18.25 6.99 4.69
N PRO A 140 -19.31 6.73 5.47
CA PRO A 140 -19.42 7.24 6.82
C PRO A 140 -18.19 6.90 7.69
N CYS A 141 -18.06 7.61 8.82
CA CYS A 141 -17.09 7.34 9.90
C CYS A 141 -15.62 7.55 9.51
N ASN A 142 -15.35 8.47 8.58
CA ASN A 142 -13.97 8.80 8.17
C ASN A 142 -13.25 7.62 7.49
N ILE A 143 -14.03 6.70 6.91
CA ILE A 143 -13.54 5.57 6.12
C ILE A 143 -13.62 5.93 4.64
N THR A 144 -12.56 5.63 3.90
CA THR A 144 -12.60 5.63 2.44
C THR A 144 -12.13 4.29 1.91
N SER A 145 -12.64 3.89 0.75
CA SER A 145 -12.07 2.78 -0.01
C SER A 145 -11.86 3.22 -1.46
N TYR A 146 -11.06 2.48 -2.20
CA TYR A 146 -10.92 2.74 -3.63
C TYR A 146 -10.68 1.45 -4.41
N TYR A 147 -11.06 1.52 -5.68
CA TYR A 147 -10.71 0.55 -6.71
C TYR A 147 -9.78 1.19 -7.73
N ILE A 148 -8.83 0.42 -8.26
CA ILE A 148 -7.96 0.77 -9.41
C ILE A 148 -8.07 -0.38 -10.42
N HIS A 149 -7.85 -0.11 -11.72
CA HIS A 149 -8.02 -1.08 -12.80
C HIS A 149 -9.48 -1.48 -13.05
N ILE A 150 -10.39 -0.49 -12.94
CA ILE A 150 -11.74 -0.62 -13.47
C ILE A 150 -11.72 -0.26 -14.95
N ASP A 151 -12.09 -1.18 -15.83
CA ASP A 151 -12.10 -0.93 -17.28
C ASP A 151 -13.20 0.04 -17.69
N LYS A 152 -14.40 -0.14 -17.11
CA LYS A 152 -15.61 0.53 -17.60
C LYS A 152 -16.59 0.84 -16.49
N PRO A 153 -16.52 2.03 -15.88
CA PRO A 153 -17.53 2.52 -14.96
C PRO A 153 -18.92 2.57 -15.63
N VAL A 154 -19.99 2.39 -14.85
CA VAL A 154 -21.35 2.52 -15.37
C VAL A 154 -21.64 3.94 -15.86
N GLN A 155 -22.55 4.08 -16.82
CA GLN A 155 -22.82 5.36 -17.48
C GLN A 155 -23.17 6.49 -16.50
N LYS A 156 -23.94 6.22 -15.44
CA LYS A 156 -24.26 7.18 -14.38
C LYS A 156 -23.01 7.81 -13.74
N ILE A 157 -21.93 7.04 -13.58
CA ILE A 157 -20.66 7.53 -13.02
C ILE A 157 -19.91 8.37 -14.05
N LEU A 158 -19.87 7.92 -15.31
CA LEU A 158 -19.24 8.64 -16.42
C LEU A 158 -19.94 9.99 -16.71
N ASP A 159 -21.26 10.01 -16.69
CA ASP A 159 -22.07 11.22 -16.90
C ASP A 159 -21.78 12.27 -15.81
N ALA A 160 -21.56 11.82 -14.57
CA ALA A 160 -21.30 12.70 -13.44
C ALA A 160 -19.96 13.45 -13.53
N ILE A 161 -19.04 13.00 -14.40
CA ILE A 161 -17.74 13.65 -14.61
C ILE A 161 -17.66 14.41 -15.94
N GLY A 162 -18.65 14.28 -16.82
CA GLY A 162 -18.70 15.01 -18.10
C GLY A 162 -17.46 14.85 -18.98
N GLY A 163 -16.82 13.68 -18.95
CA GLY A 163 -15.60 13.39 -19.73
C GLY A 163 -14.29 13.97 -19.15
N GLN A 164 -14.31 14.50 -17.93
CA GLN A 164 -13.09 14.98 -17.26
C GLN A 164 -12.22 13.80 -16.77
N ARG A 165 -10.92 13.85 -17.07
CA ARG A 165 -9.96 12.79 -16.67
C ARG A 165 -9.79 12.63 -15.15
N ASN A 166 -9.92 13.72 -14.42
CA ASN A 166 -9.74 13.76 -12.97
C ASN A 166 -10.87 14.61 -12.40
N ALA A 167 -11.91 13.95 -11.91
CA ALA A 167 -13.13 14.61 -11.50
C ALA A 167 -13.58 14.17 -10.11
N ALA A 168 -14.09 15.12 -9.36
CA ALA A 168 -14.78 14.90 -8.11
C ALA A 168 -16.28 15.11 -8.34
N PRO A 169 -17.06 14.06 -8.67
CA PRO A 169 -18.47 14.22 -8.98
C PRO A 169 -19.21 14.77 -7.75
N GLN A 170 -20.05 15.78 -7.97
CA GLN A 170 -20.87 16.32 -6.89
C GLN A 170 -22.08 15.41 -6.65
N ASN A 171 -22.33 15.05 -5.39
CA ASN A 171 -23.53 14.33 -4.95
C ASN A 171 -23.78 12.96 -5.60
N LEU A 172 -22.75 12.30 -6.15
CA LEU A 172 -22.89 10.95 -6.70
C LEU A 172 -22.80 9.90 -5.59
N THR A 173 -23.94 9.31 -5.23
CA THR A 173 -24.01 8.25 -4.22
C THR A 173 -24.30 6.88 -4.84
N VAL A 174 -23.77 5.84 -4.18
CA VAL A 174 -23.99 4.44 -4.49
C VAL A 174 -24.40 3.67 -3.24
N LYS A 175 -25.16 2.59 -3.43
CA LYS A 175 -25.52 1.65 -2.37
C LYS A 175 -24.60 0.45 -2.34
N ALA A 176 -24.46 -0.17 -1.17
CA ALA A 176 -23.76 -1.44 -1.05
C ALA A 176 -24.30 -2.46 -2.07
N GLY A 177 -23.43 -3.04 -2.89
CA GLY A 177 -23.80 -4.00 -3.94
C GLY A 177 -24.35 -3.37 -5.21
N GLU A 178 -24.39 -2.03 -5.33
CA GLU A 178 -24.72 -1.36 -6.59
C GLU A 178 -23.61 -1.61 -7.62
N LEU A 179 -23.99 -1.96 -8.85
CA LEU A 179 -23.05 -2.11 -9.97
C LEU A 179 -22.40 -0.74 -10.25
N ILE A 180 -21.07 -0.68 -10.16
CA ILE A 180 -20.30 0.55 -10.42
C ILE A 180 -19.48 0.48 -11.69
N GLY A 181 -19.27 -0.70 -12.25
CA GLY A 181 -18.53 -0.84 -13.49
C GLY A 181 -18.18 -2.28 -13.77
N HIS A 182 -17.21 -2.44 -14.66
CA HIS A 182 -16.70 -3.72 -15.08
C HIS A 182 -15.18 -3.71 -15.11
N ALA A 183 -14.59 -4.88 -14.94
CA ALA A 183 -13.16 -5.11 -15.06
C ALA A 183 -12.90 -6.50 -15.68
N GLY A 184 -11.73 -6.68 -16.27
CA GLY A 184 -11.25 -7.90 -16.88
C GLY A 184 -9.74 -8.07 -16.73
N GLY A 185 -9.15 -9.01 -17.45
CA GLY A 185 -7.74 -9.31 -17.33
C GLY A 185 -7.37 -9.92 -15.98
N THR A 186 -6.30 -9.44 -15.33
CA THR A 186 -5.74 -10.08 -14.12
C THR A 186 -6.56 -9.86 -12.84
N GLY A 187 -7.30 -8.75 -12.74
CA GLY A 187 -7.90 -8.35 -11.47
C GLY A 187 -7.95 -6.84 -11.32
N PHE A 188 -8.32 -6.40 -10.13
CA PHE A 188 -8.35 -4.99 -9.74
C PHE A 188 -7.79 -4.79 -8.34
N ASP A 189 -7.36 -3.58 -8.04
CA ASP A 189 -6.77 -3.27 -6.74
C ASP A 189 -7.83 -2.78 -5.77
N PHE A 190 -7.62 -3.07 -4.49
CA PHE A 190 -8.54 -2.65 -3.43
C PHE A 190 -7.80 -2.23 -2.17
N ALA A 191 -8.22 -1.12 -1.59
CA ALA A 191 -7.76 -0.68 -0.28
C ALA A 191 -8.89 -0.07 0.54
N VAL A 192 -8.67 -0.07 1.86
CA VAL A 192 -9.48 0.66 2.82
C VAL A 192 -8.56 1.54 3.66
N VAL A 193 -8.98 2.78 3.86
CA VAL A 193 -8.30 3.81 4.62
C VAL A 193 -9.23 4.25 5.74
N ASP A 194 -8.74 4.22 6.97
CA ASP A 194 -9.44 4.73 8.15
C ASP A 194 -8.65 5.93 8.70
N TYR A 195 -9.15 7.13 8.41
CA TYR A 195 -8.50 8.36 8.85
C TYR A 195 -8.62 8.62 10.37
N ASN A 196 -9.28 7.75 11.13
CA ASN A 196 -9.20 7.75 12.60
C ASN A 196 -7.98 6.97 13.11
N THR A 197 -7.34 6.19 12.25
CA THR A 197 -6.19 5.36 12.57
C THR A 197 -4.96 5.93 11.90
N THR A 198 -3.82 5.97 12.60
CA THR A 198 -2.51 6.25 11.98
C THR A 198 -1.60 5.08 12.27
N LEU A 199 -1.01 4.50 11.23
CA LEU A 199 -0.12 3.36 11.33
C LEU A 199 1.17 3.77 12.07
N PRO A 200 1.50 3.12 13.20
CA PRO A 200 2.59 3.56 14.07
C PRO A 200 3.99 3.23 13.51
N GLY A 201 4.10 2.30 12.56
CA GLY A 201 5.36 1.90 11.95
C GLY A 201 5.80 2.77 10.75
N PHE A 202 5.21 3.97 10.59
CA PHE A 202 5.77 5.01 9.75
C PHE A 202 6.38 6.07 10.67
N LEU A 203 7.71 6.05 10.84
CA LEU A 203 8.37 6.96 11.80
C LEU A 203 8.33 8.41 11.37
N THR A 204 8.27 8.67 10.05
CA THR A 204 8.18 10.01 9.48
C THR A 204 7.02 10.11 8.47
N PRO A 205 5.76 10.19 8.93
CA PRO A 205 4.58 10.23 8.05
C PRO A 205 4.60 11.35 7.01
N ALA A 206 5.25 12.49 7.30
CA ALA A 206 5.38 13.60 6.35
C ALA A 206 6.19 13.27 5.09
N LEU A 207 6.95 12.16 5.07
CA LEU A 207 7.59 11.71 3.82
C LEU A 207 6.58 11.14 2.82
N TYR A 208 5.33 10.91 3.22
CA TYR A 208 4.26 10.34 2.39
C TYR A 208 3.22 11.38 1.94
N GLU A 209 3.50 12.69 2.05
CA GLU A 209 2.55 13.77 1.72
C GLU A 209 1.94 13.71 0.30
N ARG A 210 2.62 13.05 -0.66
CA ARG A 210 2.08 12.84 -2.01
C ARG A 210 0.89 11.88 -2.03
N GLU A 211 0.91 10.90 -1.12
CA GLU A 211 -0.15 9.90 -0.95
C GLU A 211 -0.50 9.82 0.54
N PRO A 212 -1.10 10.90 1.09
CA PRO A 212 -1.24 11.09 2.53
C PRO A 212 -2.17 10.05 3.16
N TRP A 213 -2.97 9.33 2.37
CA TRP A 213 -3.83 8.25 2.84
C TRP A 213 -3.06 6.99 3.25
N LYS A 214 -1.84 6.75 2.72
CA LYS A 214 -1.08 5.52 3.01
C LYS A 214 -0.87 5.28 4.50
N VAL A 215 -0.62 6.34 5.26
CA VAL A 215 -0.36 6.24 6.71
C VAL A 215 -1.63 5.91 7.52
N HIS A 216 -2.78 5.86 6.86
CA HIS A 216 -4.11 5.57 7.41
C HIS A 216 -4.72 4.28 6.83
N THR A 217 -3.99 3.57 5.95
CA THR A 217 -4.44 2.31 5.36
C THR A 217 -4.56 1.22 6.43
N VAL A 218 -5.64 0.44 6.39
CA VAL A 218 -5.96 -0.60 7.38
C VAL A 218 -6.15 -1.97 6.75
N ASP A 219 -6.20 -3.02 7.57
CA ASP A 219 -6.52 -4.37 7.09
C ASP A 219 -7.93 -4.37 6.47
N PHE A 220 -7.98 -4.50 5.14
CA PHE A 220 -9.23 -4.37 4.40
C PHE A 220 -10.21 -5.52 4.66
N PHE A 221 -9.78 -6.67 5.20
CA PHE A 221 -10.72 -7.72 5.60
C PHE A 221 -11.48 -7.31 6.87
N ASP A 222 -10.82 -6.66 7.82
CA ASP A 222 -11.44 -6.22 9.07
C ASP A 222 -12.48 -5.11 8.87
N ALA A 223 -12.36 -4.37 7.76
CA ALA A 223 -13.31 -3.38 7.31
C ALA A 223 -14.64 -3.97 6.81
N PHE A 224 -14.73 -5.27 6.51
CA PHE A 224 -15.99 -5.91 6.12
C PHE A 224 -16.79 -6.45 7.31
N ALA A 225 -18.11 -6.44 7.16
CA ALA A 225 -19.05 -7.11 8.04
C ALA A 225 -19.12 -8.61 7.70
N GLU A 226 -19.52 -9.43 8.67
CA GLU A 226 -19.89 -10.81 8.37
C GLU A 226 -21.23 -10.86 7.61
N PRO A 227 -21.43 -11.79 6.67
CA PRO A 227 -20.53 -12.90 6.30
C PRO A 227 -19.45 -12.55 5.26
N VAL A 228 -19.47 -11.32 4.72
CA VAL A 228 -18.58 -10.90 3.61
C VAL A 228 -17.10 -11.03 4.00
N ARG A 229 -16.75 -10.63 5.22
CA ARG A 229 -15.38 -10.79 5.75
C ARG A 229 -14.91 -12.24 5.69
N SER A 230 -15.67 -13.17 6.27
CA SER A 230 -15.30 -14.60 6.24
C SER A 230 -15.22 -15.15 4.82
N GLN A 231 -16.13 -14.75 3.93
CA GLN A 231 -16.11 -15.16 2.52
C GLN A 231 -14.82 -14.71 1.82
N LEU A 232 -14.45 -13.43 1.95
CA LEU A 232 -13.23 -12.89 1.34
C LEU A 232 -11.96 -13.53 1.93
N LEU A 233 -11.93 -13.80 3.24
CA LEU A 233 -10.80 -14.48 3.89
C LEU A 233 -10.55 -15.90 3.37
N THR A 234 -11.56 -16.56 2.78
CA THR A 234 -11.37 -17.86 2.10
C THR A 234 -10.53 -17.74 0.83
N LYS A 235 -10.48 -16.54 0.23
CA LYS A 235 -9.72 -16.24 -0.99
C LYS A 235 -8.35 -15.63 -0.69
N GLY A 236 -8.11 -15.14 0.53
CA GLY A 236 -6.83 -14.55 0.94
C GLY A 236 -5.70 -15.59 1.03
N ILE A 237 -4.57 -15.30 0.38
CA ILE A 237 -3.41 -16.22 0.31
C ILE A 237 -2.44 -16.08 1.49
N ARG A 238 -2.53 -14.99 2.26
CA ARG A 238 -1.73 -14.82 3.48
C ARG A 238 -2.32 -15.62 4.63
N ALA A 239 -1.50 -16.43 5.29
CA ALA A 239 -1.94 -17.31 6.38
C ALA A 239 -1.83 -16.67 7.79
N THR A 240 -1.15 -15.52 7.91
CA THR A 240 -0.81 -14.91 9.20
C THR A 240 -1.34 -13.48 9.26
N ALA A 241 -1.93 -13.12 10.40
CA ALA A 241 -2.40 -11.76 10.64
C ALA A 241 -1.24 -10.73 10.59
N PRO A 242 -1.48 -9.47 10.16
CA PRO A 242 -2.70 -8.99 9.51
C PRO A 242 -2.92 -9.70 8.16
N PHE A 243 -4.14 -10.16 7.89
CA PHE A 243 -4.42 -11.03 6.74
C PHE A 243 -4.40 -10.26 5.43
N ALA A 244 -4.72 -8.96 5.48
CA ALA A 244 -4.54 -8.06 4.35
C ALA A 244 -3.10 -7.54 4.23
N GLY A 245 -2.15 -8.00 5.05
CA GLY A 245 -0.76 -7.55 4.98
C GLY A 245 -0.47 -6.29 5.80
N LYS A 246 0.76 -5.79 5.69
CA LYS A 246 1.32 -4.68 6.48
C LYS A 246 2.23 -3.82 5.60
N ILE A 247 2.30 -2.52 5.89
CA ILE A 247 3.08 -1.57 5.08
C ILE A 247 4.04 -0.67 5.88
N ASP A 248 3.89 -0.64 7.21
CA ASP A 248 4.55 0.27 8.13
C ASP A 248 5.57 -0.50 8.99
N TYR A 249 6.76 -0.77 8.45
CA TYR A 249 7.78 -1.61 9.09
C TYR A 249 8.89 -0.84 9.81
N ASP A 250 8.87 0.49 9.76
CA ASP A 250 9.93 1.33 10.31
C ASP A 250 10.07 1.10 11.83
N VAL A 251 11.31 0.91 12.29
CA VAL A 251 11.64 0.83 13.72
C VAL A 251 12.78 1.79 14.02
N GLU A 252 12.61 2.59 15.08
CA GLU A 252 13.59 3.63 15.45
C GLU A 252 14.97 3.01 15.67
N ASP A 253 16.00 3.66 15.12
CA ASP A 253 17.41 3.25 15.17
C ASP A 253 17.72 1.86 14.56
N LYS A 254 16.81 1.29 13.75
CA LYS A 254 17.02 0.01 13.03
C LYS A 254 17.09 0.20 11.52
N LEU A 255 17.63 -0.80 10.81
CA LEU A 255 17.65 -0.82 9.34
C LEU A 255 16.26 -1.09 8.73
N VAL A 256 15.42 -1.89 9.39
CA VAL A 256 14.07 -2.23 8.90
C VAL A 256 13.20 -0.98 8.68
N GLY A 257 12.53 -0.92 7.53
CA GLY A 257 11.66 0.19 7.14
C GLY A 257 11.91 0.69 5.72
N ASN A 258 11.18 1.76 5.38
CA ASN A 258 11.31 2.48 4.13
C ASN A 258 12.32 3.63 4.25
N TRP A 259 13.20 3.74 3.26
CA TRP A 259 14.25 4.73 3.19
C TRP A 259 14.13 5.55 1.91
N PHE A 260 14.24 6.86 2.07
CA PHE A 260 14.20 7.81 0.97
C PHE A 260 15.52 8.57 0.92
N LYS A 261 16.08 8.68 -0.28
CA LYS A 261 17.30 9.45 -0.51
C LYS A 261 17.09 10.90 -0.05
N LYS A 262 18.04 11.42 0.71
CA LYS A 262 17.96 12.79 1.22
C LYS A 262 17.88 13.78 0.05
N GLY A 263 16.98 14.75 0.15
CA GLY A 263 16.78 15.77 -0.87
C GLY A 263 15.89 15.33 -2.03
N THR A 264 15.18 14.19 -1.91
CA THR A 264 14.31 13.67 -2.98
C THR A 264 12.82 13.65 -2.65
N GLY A 265 12.35 14.55 -1.79
CA GLY A 265 10.91 14.72 -1.55
C GLY A 265 10.20 13.54 -0.88
N GLY A 266 10.94 12.63 -0.22
CA GLY A 266 10.36 11.45 0.39
C GLY A 266 9.78 10.49 -0.64
N TYR A 267 8.57 9.99 -0.38
CA TYR A 267 7.82 9.11 -1.27
C TYR A 267 7.56 9.76 -2.64
N ALA A 268 7.48 11.10 -2.72
CA ALA A 268 7.23 11.79 -3.98
C ALA A 268 8.38 11.66 -5.00
N GLY A 269 9.62 11.38 -4.56
CA GLY A 269 10.78 11.18 -5.44
C GLY A 269 11.46 12.45 -5.99
N THR A 270 12.67 12.29 -6.56
CA THR A 270 13.37 13.34 -7.33
C THR A 270 12.88 13.38 -8.76
N THR A 271 11.92 14.26 -9.05
CA THR A 271 11.96 15.19 -10.18
C THR A 271 10.67 16.00 -10.13
N ALA A 272 10.82 17.29 -9.85
CA ALA A 272 9.76 18.26 -10.07
C ALA A 272 9.51 18.37 -11.59
N GLY A 273 8.61 17.54 -12.10
CA GLY A 273 7.79 17.89 -13.25
C GLY A 273 6.52 18.54 -12.72
N GLN A 274 6.32 19.81 -13.01
CA GLN A 274 5.08 20.53 -12.71
C GLN A 274 3.90 19.77 -13.36
N GLY A 275 3.06 19.12 -12.54
CA GLY A 275 1.87 18.40 -13.01
C GLY A 275 1.34 17.35 -12.04
N SER A 276 0.16 16.82 -12.36
CA SER A 276 -0.55 15.78 -11.59
C SER A 276 0.02 14.37 -11.78
N LYS A 277 0.96 14.14 -12.71
CA LYS A 277 1.61 12.84 -12.94
C LYS A 277 2.81 12.66 -11.99
N PRO A 278 3.04 11.49 -11.37
CA PRO A 278 4.32 11.21 -10.74
C PRO A 278 5.45 11.32 -11.79
N PRO A 279 6.64 11.82 -11.41
CA PRO A 279 7.78 11.79 -12.33
C PRO A 279 8.06 10.35 -12.77
N GLU A 280 8.48 10.19 -14.02
CA GLU A 280 9.06 8.93 -14.48
C GLU A 280 10.14 8.52 -13.47
N ARG A 281 9.95 7.35 -12.85
CA ARG A 281 10.89 6.80 -11.85
C ARG A 281 10.99 7.57 -10.53
N TYR A 282 9.88 8.06 -10.00
CA TYR A 282 9.83 8.66 -8.65
C TYR A 282 10.46 7.78 -7.56
N TRP A 283 10.44 6.47 -7.76
CA TRP A 283 10.99 5.46 -6.86
C TRP A 283 12.52 5.30 -6.91
N ASP A 284 13.24 5.96 -7.82
CA ASP A 284 14.70 5.81 -7.98
C ASP A 284 15.49 6.11 -6.68
N GLY A 285 14.93 6.98 -5.83
CA GLY A 285 15.51 7.32 -4.53
C GLY A 285 15.04 6.46 -3.37
N HIS A 286 14.27 5.39 -3.63
CA HIS A 286 13.63 4.58 -2.60
C HIS A 286 14.39 3.27 -2.37
N VAL A 287 14.43 2.83 -1.12
CA VAL A 287 14.83 1.48 -0.72
C VAL A 287 13.90 1.03 0.41
N SER A 288 13.50 -0.23 0.42
CA SER A 288 12.75 -0.84 1.51
C SER A 288 13.49 -2.08 2.04
N PHE A 289 13.62 -2.16 3.36
CA PHE A 289 14.02 -3.36 4.08
C PHE A 289 12.82 -3.82 4.88
N ALA A 290 12.06 -4.78 4.34
CA ALA A 290 10.79 -5.20 4.93
C ALA A 290 10.64 -6.72 4.89
N TYR A 291 9.45 -7.20 5.19
CA TYR A 291 9.12 -8.62 5.14
C TYR A 291 8.15 -8.88 4.00
N HIS A 292 8.24 -10.06 3.41
CA HIS A 292 7.45 -10.39 2.24
C HIS A 292 5.94 -10.41 2.58
N HIS A 293 5.15 -9.87 1.65
CA HIS A 293 3.72 -9.61 1.83
C HIS A 293 2.86 -10.86 2.05
N ILE A 294 3.26 -12.03 1.55
CA ILE A 294 2.55 -13.30 1.78
C ILE A 294 3.19 -14.09 2.93
N ASP A 295 4.49 -14.39 2.84
CA ASP A 295 5.30 -15.03 3.88
C ASP A 295 6.04 -14.00 4.75
N PRO A 296 5.51 -13.62 5.93
CA PRO A 296 6.16 -12.64 6.79
C PRO A 296 7.46 -13.12 7.47
N ALA A 297 7.82 -14.39 7.35
CA ALA A 297 9.09 -14.88 7.87
C ALA A 297 10.28 -14.56 6.92
N ALA A 298 9.99 -14.25 5.66
CA ALA A 298 10.99 -13.91 4.67
C ALA A 298 11.29 -12.42 4.65
N VAL A 299 12.58 -12.08 4.64
CA VAL A 299 13.04 -10.70 4.47
C VAL A 299 13.12 -10.38 2.99
N GLU A 300 12.51 -9.28 2.60
CA GLU A 300 12.50 -8.78 1.23
C GLU A 300 13.12 -7.38 1.19
N ILE A 301 14.07 -7.19 0.28
CA ILE A 301 14.79 -5.95 0.06
C ILE A 301 14.46 -5.46 -1.33
N SER A 302 13.87 -4.27 -1.39
CA SER A 302 13.41 -3.65 -2.62
C SER A 302 14.20 -2.36 -2.85
N ILE A 303 14.78 -2.23 -4.04
CA ILE A 303 15.69 -1.14 -4.41
C ILE A 303 15.16 -0.49 -5.67
N GLY A 304 14.89 0.81 -5.64
CA GLY A 304 14.31 1.50 -6.79
C GLY A 304 15.27 1.73 -7.94
N ASN A 305 16.57 1.79 -7.67
CA ASN A 305 17.60 1.94 -8.67
C ASN A 305 18.79 1.00 -8.41
N TYR A 306 18.61 -0.25 -8.81
CA TYR A 306 19.62 -1.29 -8.88
C TYR A 306 20.08 -1.45 -10.34
N ASP A 307 21.29 -0.98 -10.64
CA ASP A 307 21.84 -0.95 -12.01
C ASP A 307 20.91 -0.29 -13.05
N GLY A 308 20.26 0.82 -12.67
CA GLY A 308 19.40 1.58 -13.57
C GLY A 308 17.95 1.09 -13.63
N ARG A 309 17.53 0.10 -12.84
CA ARG A 309 16.15 -0.41 -12.78
C ARG A 309 15.72 -0.73 -11.35
N ALA A 310 14.42 -0.88 -11.10
CA ALA A 310 13.97 -1.42 -9.82
C ALA A 310 14.33 -2.91 -9.68
N GLY A 311 14.59 -3.37 -8.46
CA GLY A 311 14.91 -4.76 -8.16
C GLY A 311 14.42 -5.17 -6.78
N GLN A 312 13.78 -6.34 -6.72
CA GLN A 312 13.31 -6.98 -5.49
C GLN A 312 14.07 -8.27 -5.25
N PHE A 313 14.53 -8.45 -4.01
CA PHE A 313 15.41 -9.54 -3.63
C PHE A 313 14.99 -10.13 -2.29
N ALA A 314 15.22 -11.42 -2.10
CA ALA A 314 15.21 -12.01 -0.78
C ALA A 314 16.60 -11.89 -0.15
N LEU A 315 16.63 -11.86 1.18
CA LEU A 315 17.88 -11.99 1.91
C LEU A 315 18.25 -13.47 2.05
N LEU A 316 19.47 -13.84 1.63
CA LEU A 316 19.94 -15.22 1.77
C LEU A 316 19.87 -15.65 3.25
N ASN A 317 19.29 -16.82 3.50
CA ASN A 317 19.04 -17.37 4.85
C ASN A 317 18.18 -16.47 5.77
N ASN A 318 17.50 -15.45 5.23
CA ASN A 318 16.78 -14.43 6.00
C ASN A 318 17.64 -13.76 7.09
N ALA A 319 18.95 -13.65 6.88
CA ALA A 319 19.89 -13.20 7.92
C ALA A 319 20.99 -12.26 7.38
N PRO A 320 21.46 -11.29 8.20
CA PRO A 320 20.88 -10.87 9.49
C PRO A 320 19.53 -10.14 9.31
N ASP A 321 18.60 -10.33 10.26
CA ASP A 321 17.31 -9.64 10.26
C ASP A 321 17.51 -8.11 10.34
N PRO A 322 17.02 -7.31 9.36
CA PRO A 322 17.15 -5.85 9.36
C PRO A 322 16.63 -5.15 10.63
N LYS A 323 15.71 -5.78 11.37
CA LYS A 323 15.19 -5.26 12.63
C LYS A 323 16.22 -5.33 13.77
N THR A 324 17.26 -6.14 13.62
CA THR A 324 18.34 -6.27 14.63
C THR A 324 19.51 -5.33 14.37
N ILE A 325 19.68 -4.88 13.12
CA ILE A 325 20.82 -4.06 12.68
C ILE A 325 20.64 -2.62 13.15
N THR A 326 21.69 -2.07 13.76
CA THR A 326 21.77 -0.69 14.27
C THR A 326 23.01 0.03 13.74
N VAL A 327 23.17 1.31 14.08
CA VAL A 327 24.41 2.06 13.79
C VAL A 327 25.63 1.39 14.44
N GLU A 328 25.50 0.83 15.65
CA GLU A 328 26.59 0.15 16.37
C GLU A 328 26.99 -1.19 15.74
N SER A 329 26.15 -1.75 14.87
CA SER A 329 26.48 -2.97 14.12
C SER A 329 27.65 -2.73 13.14
N GLY A 330 27.94 -1.47 12.81
CA GLY A 330 28.95 -1.12 11.83
C GLY A 330 28.60 -1.60 10.42
N PRO A 331 29.59 -1.73 9.52
CA PRO A 331 29.36 -2.26 8.18
C PRO A 331 28.89 -3.71 8.22
N ILE A 332 27.72 -3.98 7.64
CA ILE A 332 27.13 -5.31 7.51
C ILE A 332 27.03 -5.69 6.03
N LYS A 333 27.34 -6.95 5.71
CA LYS A 333 27.10 -7.53 4.39
C LYS A 333 25.72 -8.19 4.39
N LEU A 334 24.85 -7.76 3.48
CA LEU A 334 23.60 -8.42 3.15
C LEU A 334 23.75 -9.11 1.80
N GLU A 335 23.43 -10.40 1.73
CA GLU A 335 23.52 -11.18 0.50
C GLU A 335 22.14 -11.28 -0.16
N LEU A 336 21.97 -10.53 -1.24
CA LEU A 336 20.72 -10.43 -1.98
C LEU A 336 20.64 -11.55 -3.02
N VAL A 337 19.54 -12.29 -3.01
CA VAL A 337 19.30 -13.39 -3.95
C VAL A 337 17.92 -13.28 -4.56
N LYS A 338 17.71 -13.96 -5.69
CA LYS A 338 16.36 -14.18 -6.20
C LYS A 338 15.60 -15.10 -5.25
N PHE A 339 14.29 -15.14 -5.38
CA PHE A 339 13.48 -16.10 -4.65
C PHE A 339 12.41 -16.71 -5.55
N SER A 340 11.95 -17.88 -5.12
CA SER A 340 10.77 -18.55 -5.65
C SER A 340 9.78 -18.81 -4.52
N TYR A 341 8.62 -19.36 -4.87
CA TYR A 341 7.61 -19.75 -3.91
C TYR A 341 7.54 -21.27 -3.80
N ARG A 342 7.20 -21.76 -2.60
CA ARG A 342 6.75 -23.13 -2.39
C ARG A 342 5.37 -23.17 -1.76
N ASN A 343 4.56 -24.09 -2.24
CA ASN A 343 3.28 -24.43 -1.63
C ASN A 343 3.50 -25.10 -0.26
N PRO A 344 2.49 -25.10 0.63
CA PRO A 344 2.57 -25.77 1.93
C PRO A 344 2.92 -27.27 1.84
N ASP A 345 2.65 -27.91 0.69
CA ASP A 345 3.02 -29.30 0.40
C ASP A 345 4.46 -29.47 -0.12
N GLY A 346 5.23 -28.38 -0.20
CA GLY A 346 6.64 -28.35 -0.60
C GLY A 346 6.89 -28.22 -2.10
N ARG A 347 5.85 -28.26 -2.95
CA ARG A 347 6.00 -28.09 -4.40
C ARG A 347 6.37 -26.65 -4.75
N GLN A 348 7.30 -26.49 -5.68
CA GLN A 348 7.63 -25.17 -6.23
C GLN A 348 6.45 -24.68 -7.08
N LEU A 349 6.19 -23.37 -7.05
CA LEU A 349 5.19 -22.77 -7.93
C LEU A 349 5.79 -22.57 -9.33
N ASP A 350 5.08 -23.06 -10.34
CA ASP A 350 5.42 -22.87 -11.75
C ASP A 350 4.72 -21.63 -12.33
N SER A 351 3.59 -21.20 -11.74
CA SER A 351 2.85 -20.00 -12.12
C SER A 351 2.18 -19.30 -10.93
N GLU A 352 1.82 -18.02 -11.09
CA GLU A 352 1.00 -17.30 -10.10
C GLU A 352 -0.42 -17.90 -9.95
N GLN A 353 -0.90 -18.70 -10.91
CA GLN A 353 -2.20 -19.38 -10.79
C GLN A 353 -2.17 -20.54 -9.80
N ASP A 354 -1.00 -21.11 -9.55
CA ASP A 354 -0.82 -22.22 -8.62
C ASP A 354 -0.67 -21.77 -7.16
N ILE A 355 -0.77 -20.45 -6.91
CA ILE A 355 -0.58 -19.88 -5.58
C ILE A 355 -1.73 -20.25 -4.65
N VAL A 356 -1.38 -20.79 -3.49
CA VAL A 356 -2.35 -21.14 -2.45
C VAL A 356 -2.04 -20.41 -1.15
N LYS A 357 -2.96 -20.53 -0.19
CA LYS A 357 -2.78 -19.93 1.12
C LYS A 357 -1.58 -20.51 1.85
N GLY A 358 -0.71 -19.64 2.37
CA GLY A 358 0.44 -20.03 3.20
C GLY A 358 1.66 -20.49 2.42
N VAL A 359 1.83 -20.04 1.17
CA VAL A 359 3.10 -20.23 0.46
C VAL A 359 4.26 -19.61 1.22
N THR A 360 5.43 -20.24 1.10
CA THR A 360 6.69 -19.77 1.67
C THR A 360 7.60 -19.24 0.59
N VAL A 361 8.40 -18.24 0.95
CA VAL A 361 9.43 -17.68 0.07
C VAL A 361 10.72 -18.48 0.26
N VAL A 362 11.31 -18.90 -0.85
CA VAL A 362 12.55 -19.67 -0.88
C VAL A 362 13.64 -18.82 -1.54
N PRO A 363 14.58 -18.26 -0.77
CA PRO A 363 15.75 -17.60 -1.32
C PRO A 363 16.58 -18.61 -2.13
N ALA A 364 16.90 -18.28 -3.38
CA ALA A 364 17.67 -19.12 -4.28
C ALA A 364 18.91 -18.33 -4.76
N SER A 365 20.09 -18.78 -4.35
CA SER A 365 21.34 -18.38 -4.99
C SER A 365 21.37 -18.95 -6.41
N ASN A 366 21.73 -18.12 -7.40
CA ASN A 366 21.95 -18.60 -8.77
C ASN A 366 23.03 -19.67 -8.82
#